data_AF-A0A381ZTL2-F1
#
_entry.id   AF-A0A381ZTL2-F1
#
_cell.length_a   1.000
_cell.length_b   1.000
_cell.length_c   1.000
_cell.angle_alpha   90.00
_cell.angle_beta   90.00
_cell.angle_gamma   90.00
#
_symmetry.space_group_name_H-M   'P 1'
#
loop_
_entity.id
_entity.type
_entity.pdbx_description
1 polymer ?
#
loop_
_entity_poly.entity_id
_entity_poly.type
_entity_poly.pdbx_seq_one_letter_code
_entity_poly.pdbx_strand_id
1 'polypeptide(L)'
;MDSVVDDLKERLEDIVNTEREGIKRRLVQASEQVENDDSDDKSQQESLLDLLKKRADNNREKLDALPESPAGQIKELLEYDFIDPESQQKFQDLLDQLKSQMAQNMGQQMMDQVKGMSEDDMAATREMMQALNQMIKDKLAGQEPDFGGFMQKFGRMFGDNPPQTFDELMEQLQQQLAQMQSMLDSMSPEARREMEDALAQALDPETQQAMAQFASLMEQLMPMDDLRRQYPFLGDDSLTMEQA
;
A
#
# COMPACT_ATOMS: atom_id res chain seq x y z
N MET A 1 5.93 -7.13 25.14
CA MET A 1 4.89 -6.73 24.17
C MET A 1 4.12 -5.50 24.64
N ASP A 2 3.89 -5.31 25.94
CA ASP A 2 3.29 -4.07 26.52
C ASP A 2 3.98 -2.77 26.05
N SER A 3 5.31 -2.71 26.14
CA SER A 3 6.08 -1.49 25.88
C SER A 3 5.96 -0.88 24.48
N VAL A 4 5.67 -1.68 23.44
CA VAL A 4 5.52 -1.15 22.06
C VAL A 4 4.13 -0.54 21.87
N VAL A 5 3.13 -1.15 22.49
CA VAL A 5 1.75 -0.64 22.45
C VAL A 5 1.64 0.64 23.26
N ASP A 6 2.38 0.75 24.37
CA ASP A 6 2.41 1.95 25.18
C ASP A 6 3.14 3.12 24.49
N ASP A 7 4.27 2.88 23.84
CA ASP A 7 4.96 3.89 23.01
C ASP A 7 4.06 4.40 21.87
N LEU A 8 3.32 3.49 21.22
CA LEU A 8 2.37 3.85 20.18
C LEU A 8 1.23 4.74 20.71
N LYS A 9 0.68 4.42 21.89
CA LYS A 9 -0.35 5.26 22.53
C LYS A 9 0.17 6.65 22.84
N GLU A 10 1.37 6.75 23.41
CA GLU A 10 1.98 8.03 23.78
C GLU A 10 2.17 8.93 22.54
N ARG A 11 2.65 8.35 21.43
CA ARG A 11 2.82 9.08 20.17
C ARG A 11 1.50 9.53 19.56
N LEU A 12 0.47 8.68 19.59
CA LEU A 12 -0.86 9.04 19.11
C LEU A 12 -1.47 10.16 19.96
N GLU A 13 -1.28 10.10 21.28
CA GLU A 13 -1.71 11.16 22.20
C GLU A 13 -0.99 12.49 21.90
N ASP A 14 0.32 12.46 21.68
CA ASP A 14 1.11 13.64 21.28
C ASP A 14 0.62 14.25 19.96
N ILE A 15 0.32 13.42 18.95
CA ILE A 15 -0.24 13.87 17.66
C ILE A 15 -1.59 14.56 17.87
N VAL A 16 -2.49 13.94 18.64
CA VAL A 16 -3.82 14.48 18.92
C VAL A 16 -3.72 15.80 19.71
N ASN A 17 -2.83 15.87 20.69
CA ASN A 17 -2.61 17.09 21.46
C ASN A 17 -2.02 18.21 20.59
N THR A 18 -1.04 17.89 19.74
CA THR A 18 -0.46 18.84 18.78
C THR A 18 -1.52 19.39 17.85
N GLU A 19 -2.41 18.55 17.31
CA GLU A 19 -3.52 18.97 16.46
C GLU A 19 -4.50 19.88 17.22
N ARG A 20 -4.87 19.53 18.45
CA ARG A 20 -5.77 20.36 19.28
C ARG A 20 -5.21 21.75 19.52
N GLU A 21 -3.92 21.85 19.83
CA GLU A 21 -3.24 23.13 20.01
C GLU A 21 -3.08 23.89 18.69
N GLY A 22 -2.77 23.17 17.60
CA GLY A 22 -2.68 23.73 16.26
C GLY A 22 -3.99 24.34 15.75
N ILE A 23 -5.12 23.66 15.99
CA ILE A 23 -6.47 24.19 15.72
C ILE A 23 -6.68 25.51 16.47
N LYS A 24 -6.36 25.55 17.78
CA LYS A 24 -6.51 26.79 18.58
C LYS A 24 -5.64 27.91 18.02
N ARG A 25 -4.36 27.64 17.73
CA ARG A 25 -3.44 28.62 17.14
C ARG A 25 -3.98 29.18 15.83
N ARG A 26 -4.46 28.29 14.94
CA ARG A 26 -4.97 28.67 13.62
C ARG A 26 -6.23 29.53 13.72
N LEU A 27 -7.14 29.21 14.63
CA LEU A 27 -8.35 30.01 14.88
C LEU A 27 -8.04 31.39 15.45
N VAL A 28 -7.10 31.49 16.40
CA VAL A 28 -6.67 32.77 16.96
C VAL A 28 -6.04 33.64 15.87
N GLN A 29 -5.07 33.09 15.14
CA GLN A 29 -4.39 33.80 14.05
C GLN A 29 -5.37 34.29 12.97
N ALA A 30 -6.31 33.44 12.55
CA ALA A 30 -7.30 33.81 11.55
C ALA A 30 -8.29 34.87 12.08
N SER A 31 -8.64 34.83 13.37
CA SER A 31 -9.51 35.83 13.99
C SER A 31 -8.80 37.19 14.08
N GLU A 32 -7.55 37.21 14.55
CA GLU A 32 -6.74 38.43 14.61
C GLU A 32 -6.51 39.04 13.22
N GLN A 33 -6.34 38.20 12.18
CA GLN A 33 -6.18 38.66 10.81
C GLN A 33 -7.43 39.40 10.30
N VAL A 34 -8.63 38.88 10.58
CA VAL A 34 -9.90 39.50 10.20
C VAL A 34 -10.20 40.76 11.02
N GLU A 35 -9.86 40.76 12.31
CA GLU A 35 -10.07 41.93 13.20
C GLU A 35 -9.20 43.11 12.79
N ASN A 36 -7.95 42.86 12.37
CA ASN A 36 -7.00 43.89 11.95
C ASN A 36 -7.14 44.32 10.48
N ASP A 37 -8.02 43.68 9.70
CA ASP A 37 -8.27 44.06 8.31
C ASP A 37 -9.42 45.07 8.21
N ASP A 38 -9.12 46.24 7.64
CA ASP A 38 -10.06 47.34 7.36
C ASP A 38 -10.33 47.51 5.85
N SER A 39 -9.94 46.54 5.02
CA SER A 39 -10.20 46.55 3.58
C SER A 39 -11.65 46.15 3.23
N ASP A 40 -12.08 46.47 2.01
CA ASP A 40 -13.40 46.08 1.48
C ASP A 40 -13.61 44.55 1.40
N ASP A 41 -12.53 43.77 1.50
CA ASP A 41 -12.55 42.30 1.47
C ASP A 41 -12.87 41.66 2.85
N LYS A 42 -13.03 42.47 3.91
CA LYS A 42 -13.33 41.97 5.29
C LYS A 42 -14.49 40.99 5.34
N SER A 43 -15.57 41.27 4.61
CA SER A 43 -16.77 40.40 4.54
C SER A 43 -16.48 39.01 3.96
N GLN A 44 -15.56 38.91 2.98
CA GLN A 44 -15.14 37.62 2.42
C GLN A 44 -14.30 36.84 3.43
N GLN A 45 -13.40 37.53 4.14
CA GLN A 45 -12.56 36.92 5.17
C GLN A 45 -13.35 36.45 6.39
N GLU A 46 -14.40 37.18 6.80
CA GLU A 46 -15.33 36.74 7.84
C GLU A 46 -16.03 35.42 7.45
N SER A 47 -16.44 35.28 6.18
CA SER A 47 -17.03 34.03 5.69
C SER A 47 -16.02 32.86 5.70
N LEU A 48 -14.76 33.11 5.34
CA LEU A 48 -13.69 32.11 5.40
C LEU A 48 -13.39 31.69 6.85
N LEU A 49 -13.41 32.65 7.79
CA LEU A 49 -13.24 32.39 9.22
C LEU A 49 -14.39 31.55 9.77
N ASP A 50 -15.63 31.78 9.36
CA ASP A 50 -16.79 30.97 9.75
C ASP A 50 -16.66 29.51 9.26
N LEU A 51 -16.23 29.32 8.00
CA LEU A 51 -15.94 27.99 7.47
C LEU A 51 -14.82 27.29 8.23
N LEU A 52 -13.74 28.01 8.56
CA LEU A 52 -12.64 27.48 9.35
C LEU A 52 -13.09 27.09 10.76
N LYS A 53 -13.92 27.91 11.43
CA LYS A 53 -14.51 27.60 12.74
C LYS A 53 -15.36 26.33 12.69
N LYS A 54 -16.26 26.22 11.71
CA LYS A 54 -17.07 25.01 11.51
C LYS A 54 -16.21 23.77 11.27
N ARG A 55 -15.17 23.89 10.44
CA ARG A 55 -14.21 22.80 10.21
C ARG A 55 -13.48 22.43 11.49
N ALA A 56 -12.99 23.41 12.24
CA ALA A 56 -12.30 23.19 13.51
C ALA A 56 -13.19 22.50 14.54
N ASP A 57 -14.46 22.89 14.64
CA ASP A 57 -15.40 22.26 15.57
C ASP A 57 -15.66 20.80 15.18
N ASN A 58 -15.96 20.52 13.91
CA ASN A 58 -16.11 19.16 13.40
C ASN A 58 -14.86 18.30 13.65
N ASN A 59 -13.68 18.87 13.42
CA ASN A 59 -12.41 18.20 13.66
C ASN A 59 -12.22 17.87 15.14
N ARG A 60 -12.55 18.80 16.05
CA ARG A 60 -12.46 18.56 17.50
C ARG A 60 -13.41 17.46 17.95
N GLU A 61 -14.64 17.43 17.43
CA GLU A 61 -15.59 16.35 17.71
C GLU A 61 -15.05 15.00 17.27
N LYS A 62 -14.42 14.91 16.08
CA LYS A 62 -13.75 13.69 15.62
C LYS A 62 -12.60 13.27 16.55
N LEU A 63 -11.77 14.21 16.98
CA LEU A 63 -10.68 13.95 17.92
C LEU A 63 -11.18 13.52 19.31
N ASP A 64 -12.34 14.02 19.75
CA ASP A 64 -12.99 13.62 21.01
C ASP A 64 -13.66 12.24 20.91
N ALA A 65 -14.12 11.86 19.71
CA ALA A 65 -14.76 10.58 19.43
C ALA A 65 -13.77 9.46 19.07
N LEU A 66 -12.46 9.71 19.15
CA LEU A 66 -11.44 8.71 18.86
C LEU A 66 -11.60 7.49 19.79
N PRO A 67 -11.51 6.26 19.25
CA PRO A 67 -11.62 5.06 20.06
C PRO A 67 -10.43 4.90 21.03
N GLU A 68 -10.61 4.13 22.11
CA GLU A 68 -9.55 3.90 23.10
C GLU A 68 -8.42 3.00 22.58
N SER A 69 -8.68 2.20 21.55
CA SER A 69 -7.69 1.29 20.96
C SER A 69 -6.76 2.01 19.98
N PRO A 70 -5.43 1.80 20.04
CA PRO A 70 -4.47 2.43 19.12
C PRO A 70 -4.76 2.16 17.64
N ALA A 71 -5.16 0.92 17.30
CA ALA A 71 -5.51 0.55 15.93
C ALA A 71 -6.73 1.32 15.41
N GLY A 72 -7.73 1.52 16.28
CA GLY A 72 -8.90 2.33 15.95
C GLY A 72 -8.54 3.81 15.77
N GLN A 73 -7.65 4.35 16.61
CA GLN A 73 -7.21 5.75 16.50
C GLN A 73 -6.48 5.99 15.18
N ILE A 74 -5.56 5.09 14.80
CA ILE A 74 -4.85 5.17 13.52
C ILE A 74 -5.85 5.16 12.36
N LYS A 75 -6.86 4.29 12.41
CA LYS A 75 -7.88 4.20 11.36
C LYS A 75 -8.65 5.52 11.20
N GLU A 76 -9.11 6.11 12.29
CA GLU A 76 -9.82 7.39 12.24
C GLU A 76 -8.89 8.53 11.79
N LEU A 77 -7.62 8.53 12.22
CA LEU A 77 -6.62 9.53 11.84
C LEU A 77 -6.15 9.40 10.37
N LEU A 78 -6.26 8.23 9.75
CA LEU A 78 -5.99 8.05 8.31
C LEU A 78 -6.99 8.81 7.43
N GLU A 79 -8.24 8.90 7.87
CA GLU A 79 -9.33 9.61 7.17
C GLU A 79 -9.49 11.06 7.69
N TYR A 80 -8.63 11.47 8.62
CA TYR A 80 -8.72 12.77 9.28
C TYR A 80 -7.97 13.87 8.49
N ASP A 81 -8.63 15.00 8.30
CA ASP A 81 -8.10 16.15 7.57
C ASP A 81 -7.46 17.16 8.54
N PHE A 82 -6.18 16.94 8.85
CA PHE A 82 -5.37 17.74 9.78
C PHE A 82 -5.38 19.23 9.43
N ILE A 83 -5.60 20.07 10.44
CA ILE A 83 -5.50 21.54 10.31
C ILE A 83 -4.07 22.01 10.57
N ASP A 84 -3.36 21.34 11.48
CA ASP A 84 -1.98 21.68 11.82
C ASP A 84 -0.97 20.86 10.99
N PRO A 85 0.00 21.52 10.33
CA PRO A 85 0.96 20.79 9.50
C PRO A 85 1.97 19.98 10.32
N GLU A 86 2.23 20.34 11.58
CA GLU A 86 3.15 19.62 12.47
C GLU A 86 2.53 18.30 12.93
N SER A 87 1.25 18.31 13.32
CA SER A 87 0.50 17.09 13.68
C SER A 87 0.41 16.13 12.48
N GLN A 88 0.16 16.66 11.27
CA GLN A 88 0.12 15.87 10.04
C GLN A 88 1.48 15.19 9.75
N GLN A 89 2.59 15.91 9.97
CA GLN A 89 3.94 15.35 9.79
C GLN A 89 4.22 14.26 10.82
N LYS A 90 3.96 14.52 12.10
CA LYS A 90 4.13 13.53 13.18
C LYS A 90 3.36 12.24 12.90
N PHE A 91 2.14 12.35 12.37
CA PHE A 91 1.34 11.19 11.98
C PHE A 91 1.94 10.41 10.81
N GLN A 92 2.43 11.11 9.77
CA GLN A 92 3.13 10.46 8.66
C GLN A 92 4.40 9.73 9.13
N ASP A 93 5.20 10.37 9.97
CA ASP A 93 6.41 9.75 10.53
C ASP A 93 6.07 8.49 11.35
N LEU A 94 4.98 8.53 12.12
CA LEU A 94 4.48 7.37 12.85
C LEU A 94 4.08 6.23 11.89
N LEU A 95 3.32 6.53 10.84
CA LEU A 95 2.90 5.55 9.84
C LEU A 95 4.10 4.91 9.16
N ASP A 96 5.10 5.70 8.78
CA ASP A 96 6.28 5.19 8.09
C ASP A 96 7.15 4.32 8.99
N GLN A 97 7.26 4.66 10.28
CA GLN A 97 7.90 3.80 11.26
C GLN A 97 7.15 2.48 11.45
N LEU A 98 5.81 2.52 11.53
CA LEU A 98 4.99 1.31 11.64
C LEU A 98 5.14 0.42 10.41
N LYS A 99 5.10 0.99 9.20
CA LYS A 99 5.35 0.26 7.96
C LYS A 99 6.75 -0.36 7.94
N SER A 100 7.77 0.41 8.32
CA SER A 100 9.15 -0.06 8.37
C SER A 100 9.32 -1.24 9.33
N GLN A 101 8.77 -1.14 10.54
CA GLN A 101 8.80 -2.25 11.51
C GLN A 101 8.05 -3.48 11.00
N MET A 102 6.88 -3.30 10.36
CA MET A 102 6.15 -4.41 9.75
C MET A 102 6.95 -5.06 8.61
N ALA A 103 7.57 -4.25 7.74
CA ALA A 103 8.41 -4.73 6.65
C ALA A 103 9.63 -5.51 7.17
N GLN A 104 10.29 -5.01 8.23
CA GLN A 104 11.40 -5.70 8.88
C GLN A 104 10.98 -7.05 9.48
N ASN A 105 9.87 -7.09 10.21
CA ASN A 105 9.35 -8.33 10.80
C ASN A 105 8.97 -9.35 9.71
N MET A 106 8.27 -8.91 8.67
CA MET A 106 7.88 -9.76 7.54
C MET A 106 9.12 -10.27 6.78
N GLY A 107 10.11 -9.39 6.54
CA GLY A 107 11.37 -9.74 5.90
C GLY A 107 12.15 -10.78 6.69
N GLN A 108 12.19 -10.66 8.02
CA GLN A 108 12.83 -11.66 8.88
C GLN A 108 12.10 -13.01 8.83
N GLN A 109 10.76 -13.02 8.90
CA GLN A 109 9.96 -14.24 8.78
C GLN A 109 10.17 -14.92 7.42
N MET A 110 10.21 -14.14 6.35
CA MET A 110 10.48 -14.64 5.01
C MET A 110 11.89 -15.20 4.90
N MET A 111 12.89 -14.53 5.49
CA MET A 111 14.26 -15.04 5.52
C MET A 111 14.37 -16.35 6.29
N ASP A 112 13.65 -16.49 7.41
CA ASP A 112 13.63 -17.72 8.21
C ASP A 112 12.93 -18.86 7.45
N GLN A 113 11.86 -18.56 6.71
CA GLN A 113 11.19 -19.53 5.85
C GLN A 113 12.09 -20.00 4.71
N VAL A 114 12.80 -19.08 4.06
CA VAL A 114 13.75 -19.39 2.97
C VAL A 114 14.93 -20.21 3.49
N LYS A 115 15.48 -19.86 4.67
CA LYS A 115 16.52 -20.67 5.33
C LYS A 115 16.02 -22.05 5.77
N GLY A 116 14.72 -22.18 6.01
CA GLY A 116 14.06 -23.44 6.35
C GLY A 116 13.72 -24.33 5.16
N MET A 117 13.85 -23.83 3.92
CA MET A 117 13.66 -24.64 2.72
C MET A 117 14.83 -25.60 2.54
N SER A 118 14.53 -26.87 2.26
CA SER A 118 15.55 -27.83 1.87
C SER A 118 16.01 -27.57 0.42
N GLU A 119 17.18 -28.11 0.05
CA GLU A 119 17.65 -28.09 -1.34
C GLU A 119 16.64 -28.75 -2.29
N ASP A 120 15.94 -29.79 -1.83
CA ASP A 120 14.89 -30.48 -2.58
C ASP A 120 13.67 -29.57 -2.83
N ASP A 121 13.28 -28.75 -1.84
CA ASP A 121 12.18 -27.79 -2.00
C ASP A 121 12.53 -26.68 -3.00
N MET A 122 13.79 -26.23 -3.00
CA MET A 122 14.28 -25.26 -3.98
C MET A 122 14.29 -25.85 -5.40
N ALA A 123 14.76 -27.08 -5.56
CA ALA A 123 14.75 -27.78 -6.84
C ALA A 123 13.31 -27.94 -7.38
N ALA A 124 12.38 -28.35 -6.53
CA ALA A 124 10.98 -28.51 -6.90
C ALA A 124 10.33 -27.17 -7.29
N THR A 125 10.66 -26.08 -6.59
CA THR A 125 10.21 -24.71 -6.93
C THR A 125 10.75 -24.27 -8.29
N ARG A 126 12.03 -24.54 -8.57
CA ARG A 126 12.65 -24.23 -9.85
C ARG A 126 11.99 -24.97 -11.01
N GLU A 127 11.73 -26.27 -10.85
CA GLU A 127 11.03 -27.08 -11.86
C GLU A 127 9.62 -26.55 -12.13
N MET A 128 8.90 -26.15 -11.08
CA MET A 128 7.58 -25.53 -11.21
C MET A 128 7.63 -24.23 -12.00
N MET A 129 8.59 -23.34 -11.68
CA MET A 129 8.78 -22.07 -12.40
C MET A 129 9.12 -22.28 -13.87
N GLN A 130 9.94 -23.28 -14.18
CA GLN A 130 10.27 -23.62 -15.57
C GLN A 130 9.05 -24.15 -16.34
N ALA A 131 8.25 -25.01 -15.71
CA ALA A 131 7.00 -25.51 -16.30
C ALA A 131 5.98 -24.39 -16.52
N LEU A 132 5.86 -23.46 -15.56
CA LEU A 132 5.01 -22.27 -15.68
C LEU A 132 5.46 -21.37 -16.84
N ASN A 133 6.76 -21.09 -16.95
CA ASN A 133 7.32 -20.32 -18.05
C ASN A 133 7.04 -20.97 -19.40
N GLN A 134 7.06 -22.30 -19.48
CA GLN A 134 6.72 -23.01 -20.71
C GLN A 134 5.24 -22.81 -21.07
N MET A 135 4.32 -22.98 -20.11
CA MET A 135 2.90 -22.76 -20.36
C MET A 135 2.58 -21.34 -20.83
N ILE A 136 3.23 -20.32 -20.24
CA ILE A 136 3.04 -18.93 -20.67
C ILE A 136 3.56 -18.73 -22.10
N LYS A 137 4.71 -19.31 -22.45
CA LYS A 137 5.24 -19.27 -23.83
C LYS A 137 4.30 -19.95 -24.82
N ASP A 138 3.74 -21.10 -24.46
CA ASP A 138 2.79 -21.83 -25.30
C ASP A 138 1.56 -20.94 -25.56
N LYS A 139 1.00 -20.32 -24.51
CA LYS A 139 -0.11 -19.36 -24.63
C LYS A 139 0.24 -18.19 -25.54
N LEU A 140 1.41 -17.57 -25.36
CA LEU A 140 1.90 -16.46 -26.19
C LEU A 140 2.11 -16.86 -27.65
N ALA A 141 2.49 -18.12 -27.91
CA ALA A 141 2.61 -18.68 -29.24
C ALA A 141 1.26 -19.08 -29.87
N GLY A 142 0.14 -18.87 -29.16
CA GLY A 142 -1.20 -19.29 -29.58
C GLY A 142 -1.43 -20.80 -29.47
N GLN A 143 -0.60 -21.51 -28.70
CA GLN A 143 -0.73 -22.93 -28.40
C GLN A 143 -1.48 -23.14 -27.08
N GLU A 144 -2.10 -24.31 -26.94
CA GLU A 144 -2.80 -24.67 -25.71
C GLU A 144 -1.78 -25.16 -24.66
N PRO A 145 -1.65 -24.50 -23.49
CA PRO A 145 -0.71 -24.89 -22.46
C PRO A 145 -1.12 -26.21 -21.79
N ASP A 146 -0.14 -27.07 -21.46
CA ASP A 146 -0.38 -28.33 -20.74
C ASP A 146 -0.61 -28.13 -19.24
N PHE A 147 -1.77 -27.53 -18.91
CA PHE A 147 -2.18 -27.30 -17.53
C PHE A 147 -2.44 -28.61 -16.77
N GLY A 148 -2.95 -29.63 -17.45
CA GLY A 148 -3.20 -30.94 -16.84
C GLY A 148 -1.91 -31.61 -16.36
N GLY A 149 -0.88 -31.62 -17.19
CA GLY A 149 0.45 -32.11 -16.83
C GLY A 149 1.11 -31.29 -15.73
N PHE A 150 0.94 -29.97 -15.75
CA PHE A 150 1.40 -29.07 -14.68
C PHE A 150 0.76 -29.44 -13.34
N MET A 151 -0.57 -29.55 -13.27
CA MET A 151 -1.29 -29.88 -12.04
C MET A 151 -0.99 -31.30 -11.54
N GLN A 152 -0.75 -32.25 -12.44
CA GLN A 152 -0.35 -33.61 -12.05
C GLN A 152 0.98 -33.62 -11.29
N LYS A 153 1.94 -32.77 -11.70
CA LYS A 153 3.27 -32.70 -11.10
C LYS A 153 3.33 -31.77 -9.88
N PHE A 154 2.73 -30.59 -9.99
CA PHE A 154 2.90 -29.51 -9.00
C PHE A 154 1.63 -29.19 -8.20
N GLY A 155 0.50 -29.85 -8.47
CA GLY A 155 -0.78 -29.55 -7.80
C GLY A 155 -0.74 -29.66 -6.28
N ARG A 156 0.17 -30.49 -5.73
CA ARG A 156 0.38 -30.62 -4.27
C ARG A 156 0.91 -29.34 -3.61
N MET A 157 1.57 -28.46 -4.37
CA MET A 157 2.13 -27.21 -3.87
C MET A 157 1.08 -26.12 -3.66
N PHE A 158 -0.09 -26.23 -4.30
CA PHE A 158 -1.17 -25.24 -4.21
C PHE A 158 -2.10 -25.41 -3.00
N GLY A 159 -1.91 -26.45 -2.19
CA GLY A 159 -2.70 -26.67 -0.97
C GLY A 159 -4.18 -26.94 -1.24
N ASP A 160 -5.06 -26.37 -0.41
CA ASP A 160 -6.50 -26.65 -0.40
C ASP A 160 -7.28 -25.97 -1.53
N ASN A 161 -6.70 -24.97 -2.21
CA ASN A 161 -7.37 -24.21 -3.26
C ASN A 161 -6.55 -24.12 -4.56
N PRO A 162 -6.34 -25.26 -5.25
CA PRO A 162 -5.63 -25.26 -6.52
C PRO A 162 -6.46 -24.63 -7.65
N PRO A 163 -5.82 -23.91 -8.59
CA PRO A 163 -6.50 -23.40 -9.77
C PRO A 163 -7.07 -24.56 -10.60
N GLN A 164 -8.25 -24.36 -11.20
CA GLN A 164 -8.89 -25.39 -12.04
C GLN A 164 -8.50 -25.23 -13.51
N THR A 165 -8.02 -24.06 -13.89
CA THR A 165 -7.62 -23.73 -15.26
C THR A 165 -6.33 -22.91 -15.30
N PHE A 166 -5.68 -22.90 -16.47
CA PHE A 166 -4.52 -22.04 -16.70
C PHE A 166 -4.88 -20.56 -16.50
N ASP A 167 -6.04 -20.11 -16.99
CA ASP A 167 -6.43 -18.70 -16.87
C ASP A 167 -6.65 -18.32 -15.39
N GLU A 168 -7.28 -19.18 -14.57
CA GLU A 168 -7.38 -18.95 -13.12
C GLU A 168 -6.00 -18.90 -12.42
N LEU A 169 -5.07 -19.78 -12.80
CA LEU A 169 -3.70 -19.75 -12.29
C LEU A 169 -3.05 -18.39 -12.60
N MET A 170 -3.24 -17.88 -13.82
CA MET A 170 -2.70 -16.59 -14.24
C MET A 170 -3.34 -15.42 -13.47
N GLU A 171 -4.65 -15.46 -13.23
CA GLU A 171 -5.36 -14.47 -12.42
C GLU A 171 -4.85 -14.44 -10.97
N GLN A 172 -4.67 -15.61 -10.35
CA GLN A 172 -4.12 -15.71 -8.99
C GLN A 172 -2.68 -15.15 -8.91
N LEU A 173 -1.82 -15.51 -9.87
CA LEU A 173 -0.45 -15.01 -9.94
C LEU A 173 -0.42 -13.49 -10.16
N GLN A 174 -1.31 -12.95 -10.99
CA GLN A 174 -1.44 -11.52 -11.20
C GLN A 174 -1.78 -10.79 -9.89
N GLN A 175 -2.78 -11.27 -9.16
CA GLN A 175 -3.18 -10.68 -7.88
C GLN A 175 -2.04 -10.72 -6.86
N GLN A 176 -1.28 -11.82 -6.83
CA GLN A 176 -0.14 -11.96 -5.94
C GLN A 176 1.00 -11.00 -6.30
N LEU A 177 1.29 -10.83 -7.60
CA LEU A 177 2.28 -9.86 -8.07
C LEU A 177 1.87 -8.42 -7.78
N ALA A 178 0.60 -8.06 -7.95
CA ALA A 178 0.08 -6.73 -7.63
C ALA A 178 0.21 -6.42 -6.13
N GLN A 179 -0.11 -7.39 -5.26
CA GLN A 179 0.08 -7.26 -3.82
C GLN A 179 1.56 -7.10 -3.45
N MET A 180 2.45 -7.89 -4.07
CA MET A 180 3.88 -7.79 -3.85
C MET A 180 4.45 -6.43 -4.31
N GLN A 181 4.01 -5.92 -5.47
CA GLN A 181 4.38 -4.58 -5.93
C GLN A 181 3.90 -3.50 -4.97
N SER A 182 2.65 -3.56 -4.50
CA SER A 182 2.15 -2.62 -3.50
C SER A 182 2.97 -2.66 -2.20
N MET A 183 3.43 -3.84 -1.78
CA MET A 183 4.32 -3.96 -0.63
C MET A 183 5.69 -3.34 -0.91
N LEU A 184 6.31 -3.63 -2.05
CA LEU A 184 7.61 -3.05 -2.44
C LEU A 184 7.55 -1.53 -2.62
N ASP A 185 6.45 -1.00 -3.13
CA ASP A 185 6.22 0.43 -3.29
C ASP A 185 5.96 1.12 -1.95
N SER A 186 5.52 0.36 -0.94
CA SER A 186 5.37 0.85 0.43
C SER A 186 6.66 0.81 1.26
N MET A 187 7.71 0.14 0.77
CA MET A 187 9.03 0.04 1.43
C MET A 187 9.94 1.20 1.05
N SER A 188 10.92 1.51 1.91
CA SER A 188 11.95 2.49 1.56
C SER A 188 12.90 1.94 0.48
N PRO A 189 13.56 2.82 -0.31
CA PRO A 189 14.53 2.40 -1.32
C PRO A 189 15.67 1.53 -0.76
N GLU A 190 16.09 1.79 0.48
CA GLU A 190 17.12 1.02 1.19
C GLU A 190 16.62 -0.37 1.54
N ALA A 191 15.43 -0.46 2.18
CA ALA A 191 14.83 -1.73 2.55
C ALA A 191 14.57 -2.62 1.32
N ARG A 192 14.16 -2.02 0.21
CA ARG A 192 13.98 -2.73 -1.07
C ARG A 192 15.29 -3.34 -1.56
N ARG A 193 16.40 -2.59 -1.55
CA ARG A 193 17.72 -3.12 -1.94
C ARG A 193 18.20 -4.23 -1.03
N GLU A 194 18.04 -4.08 0.28
CA GLU A 194 18.41 -5.13 1.24
C GLU A 194 17.63 -6.42 1.00
N MET A 195 16.34 -6.32 0.67
CA MET A 195 15.52 -7.47 0.29
C MET A 195 15.99 -8.11 -1.02
N GLU A 196 16.29 -7.31 -2.05
CA GLU A 196 16.82 -7.79 -3.32
C GLU A 196 18.14 -8.54 -3.13
N ASP A 197 19.05 -8.01 -2.32
CA ASP A 197 20.34 -8.64 -2.01
C ASP A 197 20.16 -9.95 -1.22
N ALA A 198 19.24 -9.98 -0.25
CA ALA A 198 18.94 -11.18 0.52
C ALA A 198 18.37 -12.29 -0.37
N LEU A 199 17.45 -11.94 -1.28
CA LEU A 199 16.89 -12.86 -2.26
C LEU A 199 17.98 -13.39 -3.21
N ALA A 200 18.83 -12.51 -3.73
CA ALA A 200 19.92 -12.89 -4.62
C ALA A 200 20.94 -13.83 -3.96
N GLN A 201 21.11 -13.75 -2.64
CA GLN A 201 21.98 -14.67 -1.90
C GLN A 201 21.31 -16.01 -1.59
N ALA A 202 20.00 -16.00 -1.37
CA ALA A 202 19.28 -17.21 -1.00
C ALA A 202 18.92 -18.10 -2.19
N LEU A 203 18.78 -17.51 -3.38
CA LEU A 203 18.36 -18.20 -4.59
C LEU A 203 19.56 -18.53 -5.47
N ASP A 204 19.60 -19.76 -5.99
CA ASP A 204 20.62 -20.16 -6.96
C ASP A 204 20.44 -19.44 -8.32
N PRO A 205 21.50 -19.35 -9.14
CA PRO A 205 21.45 -18.63 -10.42
C PRO A 205 20.38 -19.14 -11.41
N GLU A 206 20.07 -20.43 -11.38
CA GLU A 206 19.11 -21.04 -12.31
C GLU A 206 17.68 -20.65 -11.93
N THR A 207 17.39 -20.62 -10.64
CA THR A 207 16.12 -20.14 -10.09
C THR A 207 15.95 -18.64 -10.34
N GLN A 208 17.00 -17.83 -10.16
CA GLN A 208 16.99 -16.41 -10.50
C GLN A 208 16.65 -16.18 -11.98
N GLN A 209 17.28 -16.95 -12.87
CA GLN A 209 17.00 -16.89 -14.31
C GLN A 209 15.55 -17.29 -14.64
N ALA A 210 15.03 -18.33 -14.00
CA ALA A 210 13.64 -18.76 -14.19
C ALA A 210 12.64 -17.67 -13.77
N MET A 211 12.89 -16.96 -12.66
CA MET A 211 12.06 -15.84 -12.21
C MET A 211 12.17 -14.62 -13.12
N ALA A 212 13.37 -14.27 -13.58
CA ALA A 212 13.55 -13.18 -14.53
C ALA A 212 12.81 -13.45 -15.85
N GLN A 213 12.84 -14.70 -16.32
CA GLN A 213 12.06 -15.12 -17.48
C GLN A 213 10.56 -15.03 -17.22
N PHE A 214 10.09 -15.47 -16.05
CA PHE A 214 8.68 -15.35 -15.66
C PHE A 214 8.20 -13.90 -15.69
N ALA A 215 8.94 -12.99 -15.06
CA ALA A 215 8.60 -11.56 -15.04
C ALA A 215 8.47 -10.98 -16.45
N SER A 216 9.41 -11.30 -17.34
CA SER A 216 9.37 -10.84 -18.74
C SER A 216 8.18 -11.42 -19.52
N LEU A 217 7.84 -12.70 -19.31
CA LEU A 217 6.70 -13.34 -19.96
C LEU A 217 5.36 -12.79 -19.45
N MET A 218 5.27 -12.50 -18.15
CA MET A 218 4.09 -11.88 -17.53
C MET A 218 3.84 -10.48 -18.08
N GLU A 219 4.88 -9.67 -18.20
CA GLU A 219 4.78 -8.32 -18.79
C GLU A 219 4.30 -8.37 -20.24
N GLN A 220 4.75 -9.36 -21.02
CA GLN A 220 4.30 -9.56 -22.40
C GLN A 220 2.85 -10.05 -22.50
N LEU A 221 2.45 -10.97 -21.62
CA LEU A 221 1.09 -11.51 -21.60
C LEU A 221 0.08 -10.46 -21.11
N MET A 222 0.49 -9.59 -20.20
CA MET A 222 -0.34 -8.55 -19.59
C MET A 222 0.40 -7.21 -19.56
N PRO A 223 0.42 -6.47 -20.69
CA PRO A 223 0.96 -5.12 -20.69
C PRO A 223 0.18 -4.24 -19.71
N MET A 224 0.91 -3.55 -18.83
CA MET A 224 0.36 -2.65 -17.79
C MET A 224 -0.65 -1.59 -18.33
N ASP A 225 -0.65 -1.31 -19.63
CA ASP A 225 -1.61 -0.43 -20.28
C ASP A 225 -3.05 -0.96 -20.27
N ASP A 226 -3.29 -2.27 -20.30
CA ASP A 226 -4.66 -2.82 -20.26
C ASP A 226 -5.27 -2.83 -18.85
N LEU A 227 -4.43 -2.90 -17.80
CA LEU A 227 -4.88 -2.73 -16.41
C LEU A 227 -5.38 -1.31 -16.12
N ARG A 228 -4.75 -0.29 -16.73
CA ARG A 228 -5.19 1.11 -16.64
C ARG A 228 -6.49 1.38 -17.42
N ARG A 229 -6.80 0.58 -18.44
CA ARG A 229 -8.05 0.70 -19.21
C ARG A 229 -9.27 0.10 -18.50
N GLN A 230 -9.06 -0.85 -17.58
CA GLN A 230 -10.15 -1.48 -16.82
C GLN A 230 -10.63 -0.66 -15.62
N TYR A 231 -9.95 0.43 -15.27
CA TYR A 231 -10.56 1.52 -14.53
C TYR A 231 -11.10 2.53 -15.54
N PRO A 232 -12.38 2.46 -15.96
CA PRO A 232 -13.02 3.63 -16.48
C PRO A 232 -12.90 4.69 -15.39
N PHE A 233 -12.12 5.72 -15.71
CA PHE A 233 -12.05 6.96 -14.97
C PHE A 233 -13.50 7.40 -14.75
N LEU A 234 -14.06 7.16 -13.56
CA LEU A 234 -15.21 7.90 -13.04
C LEU A 234 -14.70 9.31 -12.67
N GLY A 235 -14.08 9.97 -13.65
CA GLY A 235 -13.95 11.40 -13.66
C GLY A 235 -15.24 11.89 -14.26
N ASP A 236 -16.04 12.46 -13.37
CA ASP A 236 -17.15 13.36 -13.62
C ASP A 236 -17.09 13.97 -15.03
N ASP A 237 -18.16 13.70 -15.77
CA ASP A 237 -18.43 14.24 -17.09
C ASP A 237 -18.12 15.74 -17.09
N SER A 238 -17.18 16.13 -17.94
CA SER A 238 -16.85 17.51 -18.21
C SER A 238 -18.08 18.27 -18.69
N LEU A 239 -18.80 18.94 -17.78
CA LEU A 239 -19.69 20.06 -18.08
C LEU A 239 -18.85 21.29 -18.42
N THR A 240 -18.07 21.21 -19.49
CA THR A 240 -17.53 22.38 -20.18
C THR A 240 -18.64 22.97 -21.03
N MET A 241 -19.19 24.09 -20.55
CA MET A 241 -19.94 25.13 -21.26
C MET A 241 -20.75 24.71 -22.50
N GLU A 242 -22.08 24.67 -22.33
CA GLU A 242 -23.00 24.95 -23.43
C GLU A 242 -23.63 26.33 -23.22
N GLN A 243 -23.69 27.07 -24.31
CA GLN A 243 -23.94 28.50 -24.42
C GLN A 243 -25.42 28.86 -24.22
N ALA A 244 -25.67 30.04 -23.64
CA ALA A 244 -26.74 30.96 -24.05
C ALA A 244 -26.33 32.40 -23.74
#